data_AF-A0A822DDQ0-F1
#
_entry.id   AF-A0A822DDQ0-F1
#
_cell.length_a   1.000
_cell.length_b   1.000
_cell.length_c   1.000
_cell.angle_alpha   90.00
_cell.angle_beta   90.00
_cell.angle_gamma   90.00
#
_symmetry.space_group_name_H-M   'P 1'
#
loop_
_entity.id
_entity.type
_entity.pdbx_description
1 polymer ?
#
loop_
_entity_poly.entity_id
_entity_poly.type
_entity_poly.pdbx_seq_one_letter_code
_entity_poly.pdbx_strand_id
1 'polypeptide(L)'
;GAYFADNPQKSHGYARPDINDGTHAMFYAKVLSGIPSVLNQDNPKLTSAPIGSHSVQGTGGQYEEYIVYRYGQALPYLKIIYK
;
A
#
# COMPACT_ATOMS: atom_id res chain seq x y z
N GLY A 1 -5.92 -1.09 7.29
CA GLY A 1 -4.48 -0.79 7.36
C GLY A 1 -4.13 0.30 6.37
N ALA A 2 -2.86 0.68 6.28
CA ALA A 2 -2.33 1.46 5.17
C ALA A 2 -1.89 0.51 4.06
N TYR A 3 -2.26 0.82 2.82
CA TYR A 3 -2.07 -0.03 1.64
C TYR A 3 -0.93 0.52 0.78
N PHE A 4 -0.07 -0.37 0.30
CA PHE A 4 1.09 -0.08 -0.52
C PHE A 4 1.17 -1.06 -1.67
N ALA A 5 1.80 -0.65 -2.77
CA ALA A 5 2.05 -1.50 -3.93
C ALA A 5 3.44 -1.17 -4.50
N ASP A 6 4.13 -2.20 -4.99
CA ASP A 6 5.42 -2.02 -5.65
C ASP A 6 5.23 -1.60 -7.12
N ASN A 7 4.06 -1.90 -7.70
CA ASN A 7 3.71 -1.48 -9.05
C ASN A 7 3.11 -0.04 -9.02
N PRO A 8 3.78 0.95 -9.64
CA PRO A 8 3.33 2.34 -9.58
C PRO A 8 2.04 2.59 -10.37
N GLN A 9 1.72 1.79 -11.40
CA GLN A 9 0.46 1.92 -12.12
C GLN A 9 -0.75 1.61 -11.23
N LYS A 10 -0.62 0.64 -10.32
CA LYS A 10 -1.66 0.39 -9.31
C LYS A 10 -1.89 1.61 -8.41
N SER A 11 -0.82 2.14 -7.82
CA SER A 11 -0.91 3.33 -6.96
C SER A 11 -1.43 4.55 -7.72
N HIS A 12 -1.03 4.74 -8.98
CA HIS A 12 -1.55 5.80 -9.84
C HIS A 12 -3.08 5.69 -10.04
N GLY A 13 -3.63 4.48 -10.12
CA GLY A 13 -5.08 4.27 -10.19
C GLY A 13 -5.86 4.86 -9.01
N TYR A 14 -5.19 5.13 -7.88
CA TYR A 14 -5.75 5.81 -6.72
C TYR A 14 -5.33 7.29 -6.59
N ALA A 15 -4.40 7.76 -7.43
CA ALA A 15 -3.91 9.14 -7.39
C ALA A 15 -4.83 10.06 -8.20
N ARG A 16 -5.69 10.80 -7.53
CA ARG A 16 -6.53 11.82 -8.18
C ARG A 16 -5.67 13.01 -8.65
N PRO A 17 -5.90 13.53 -9.86
CA PRO A 17 -5.20 14.73 -10.33
C PRO A 17 -5.63 15.95 -9.52
N ASP A 18 -4.70 16.89 -9.32
CA ASP A 18 -4.99 18.22 -8.79
C ASP A 18 -5.87 18.99 -9.78
N ILE A 19 -6.88 19.68 -9.26
CA ILE A 19 -7.89 20.36 -10.07
C ILE A 19 -7.32 21.57 -10.83
N ASN A 20 -6.23 22.16 -10.35
CA ASN A 20 -5.69 23.40 -10.88
C ASN A 20 -4.68 23.18 -12.01
N ASP A 21 -3.83 22.16 -11.89
CA ASP A 21 -2.72 21.94 -12.82
C ASP A 21 -2.68 20.52 -13.43
N GLY A 22 -3.60 19.65 -13.04
CA GLY A 22 -3.70 18.27 -13.51
C GLY A 22 -2.56 17.36 -13.02
N THR A 23 -1.74 17.79 -12.07
CA THR A 23 -0.64 16.98 -11.56
C THR A 23 -1.12 15.92 -10.57
N HIS A 24 -0.41 14.81 -10.51
CA HIS A 24 -0.64 13.73 -9.57
C HIS A 24 0.45 13.73 -8.49
N ALA A 25 0.10 13.26 -7.30
CA ALA A 25 1.06 13.02 -6.22
C ALA A 25 1.12 11.52 -5.88
N MET A 26 2.34 11.00 -5.73
CA MET A 26 2.60 9.65 -5.26
C MET A 26 3.63 9.69 -4.12
N PHE A 27 3.37 8.94 -3.05
CA PHE A 27 4.31 8.77 -1.95
C PHE A 27 5.05 7.44 -2.11
N TYR A 28 6.37 7.51 -2.09
CA TYR A 28 7.22 6.35 -1.92
C TYR A 28 7.63 6.27 -0.45
N ALA A 29 7.33 5.14 0.19
CA ALA A 29 7.59 4.92 1.61
C ALA A 29 8.41 3.65 1.79
N LYS A 30 9.32 3.66 2.77
CA LYS A 30 9.95 2.45 3.27
C LYS A 30 8.99 1.78 4.24
N VAL A 31 8.55 0.56 3.94
CA VAL A 31 7.57 -0.17 4.74
C VAL A 31 8.25 -1.29 5.52
N LEU A 32 8.06 -1.30 6.84
CA LEU A 32 8.55 -2.32 7.76
C LEU A 32 7.52 -3.46 7.83
N SER A 33 7.57 -4.36 6.84
CA SER A 33 6.60 -5.46 6.70
C SER A 33 6.75 -6.56 7.74
N GLY A 34 7.95 -6.78 8.28
CA GLY A 34 8.20 -7.86 9.25
C GLY A 34 7.90 -9.24 8.67
N ILE A 35 7.04 -10.00 9.35
CA ILE A 35 6.59 -11.34 8.91
C ILE A 35 5.22 -11.16 8.23
N PRO A 36 5.11 -11.29 6.90
CA PRO A 36 3.85 -11.13 6.20
C PRO A 36 2.98 -12.38 6.32
N SER A 37 1.67 -12.19 6.46
CA SER A 37 0.69 -13.22 6.12
C SER A 37 0.32 -13.07 4.64
N VAL A 38 0.59 -14.10 3.84
CA VAL A 38 0.23 -14.11 2.42
C VAL A 38 -1.22 -14.54 2.25
N LEU A 39 -2.02 -13.72 1.57
CA LEU A 39 -3.43 -13.99 1.27
C LEU A 39 -3.64 -13.95 -0.24
N ASN A 40 -4.26 -14.99 -0.79
CA ASN A 40 -4.56 -15.10 -2.21
C ASN A 40 -6.03 -14.78 -2.56
N GLN A 41 -6.82 -14.32 -1.58
CA GLN A 41 -8.24 -13.97 -1.75
C GLN A 41 -8.56 -12.77 -0.87
N ASP A 42 -9.58 -12.02 -1.28
CA ASP A 42 -10.08 -10.89 -0.50
C ASP A 42 -10.66 -11.34 0.85
N ASN A 43 -10.31 -10.60 1.90
CA ASN A 43 -10.90 -10.79 3.22
C ASN A 43 -11.31 -9.43 3.81
N PRO A 44 -12.54 -8.97 3.53
CA PRO A 44 -13.00 -7.64 3.96
C PRO A 44 -13.17 -7.52 5.48
N LYS A 45 -13.15 -8.63 6.22
CA LYS A 45 -13.26 -8.64 7.69
C LYS A 45 -11.91 -8.41 8.38
N LEU A 46 -10.81 -8.32 7.62
CA LEU A 46 -9.46 -8.23 8.15
C LEU A 46 -9.12 -6.81 8.63
N THR A 47 -9.27 -6.57 9.93
CA THR A 47 -8.98 -5.28 10.57
C THR A 47 -7.58 -5.18 11.17
N SER A 48 -6.85 -6.29 11.26
CA SER A 48 -5.47 -6.39 11.77
C SER A 48 -4.68 -7.49 11.04
N ALA A 49 -3.35 -7.49 11.16
CA ALA A 49 -2.55 -8.60 10.65
C ALA A 49 -2.90 -9.90 11.40
N PRO A 50 -2.96 -11.05 10.73
CA PRO A 50 -3.19 -12.35 11.38
C PRO A 50 -2.20 -12.63 12.52
N ILE A 51 -2.61 -13.45 13.49
CA ILE A 51 -1.78 -13.81 14.65
C ILE A 51 -0.43 -14.37 14.17
N GLY A 52 0.67 -13.91 14.76
CA GLY A 52 2.03 -14.30 14.37
C GLY A 52 2.59 -13.53 13.16
N SER A 53 1.80 -12.66 12.54
CA SER A 53 2.21 -11.81 11.42
C SER A 53 2.23 -10.32 11.81
N HIS A 54 2.95 -9.54 11.02
CA HIS A 54 3.15 -8.09 11.22
C HIS A 54 2.54 -7.26 10.08
N SER A 55 2.30 -7.87 8.93
CA SER A 55 1.68 -7.29 7.75
C SER A 55 0.89 -8.35 6.99
N VAL A 56 0.21 -7.92 5.93
CA VAL A 56 -0.44 -8.79 4.96
C VAL A 56 0.17 -8.52 3.58
N GLN A 57 0.42 -9.57 2.82
CA GLN A 57 0.76 -9.51 1.40
C GLN A 57 -0.39 -10.15 0.61
N GLY A 58 -1.11 -9.33 -0.15
CA GLY A 58 -2.17 -9.78 -1.06
C GLY A 58 -1.58 -10.19 -2.41
N THR A 59 -1.85 -11.41 -2.86
CA THR A 59 -1.35 -11.96 -4.13
C THR A 59 -2.46 -12.46 -5.06
N GLY A 60 -3.73 -12.30 -4.67
CA GLY A 60 -4.88 -12.78 -5.44
C GLY A 60 -5.32 -11.88 -6.59
N GLY A 61 -4.90 -10.61 -6.59
CA GLY A 61 -5.24 -9.63 -7.62
C GLY A 61 -4.24 -9.58 -8.77
N GLN A 62 -4.49 -8.71 -9.75
CA GLN A 62 -3.57 -8.43 -10.86
C GLN A 62 -2.18 -7.95 -10.39
N TYR A 63 -2.12 -7.35 -9.21
CA TYR A 63 -0.93 -6.73 -8.64
C TYR A 63 -0.84 -7.07 -7.16
N GLU A 64 0.37 -7.33 -6.69
CA GLU A 64 0.63 -7.51 -5.27
C GLU A 64 0.32 -6.24 -4.47
N GLU A 65 -0.15 -6.43 -3.24
CA GLU A 65 -0.39 -5.37 -2.26
C GLU A 65 0.20 -5.72 -0.91
N TYR A 66 0.64 -4.70 -0.20
CA TYR A 66 1.17 -4.81 1.15
C TYR A 66 0.35 -3.94 2.09
N ILE A 67 -0.09 -4.53 3.20
CA ILE A 67 -0.95 -3.87 4.17
C ILE A 67 -0.26 -3.92 5.52
N VAL A 68 -0.06 -2.74 6.12
CA VAL A 68 0.41 -2.60 7.50
C VAL A 68 -0.67 -1.97 8.37
N TYR A 69 -0.69 -2.31 9.65
CA TYR A 69 -1.80 -1.94 10.54
C TYR A 69 -1.38 -1.04 11.71
N ARG A 70 -0.07 -0.86 11.96
CA ARG A 70 0.43 -0.05 13.07
C ARG A 70 1.11 1.23 12.59
N TYR A 71 0.92 2.30 13.34
CA TYR A 71 1.68 3.55 13.16
C TYR A 71 3.18 3.26 13.34
N GLY A 72 4.01 3.90 12.50
CA GLY A 72 5.47 3.71 12.49
C GLY A 72 5.98 2.60 11.57
N GLN A 73 5.12 1.73 11.02
CA GLN A 73 5.54 0.73 10.02
C GLN A 73 5.76 1.33 8.62
N ALA A 74 5.19 2.50 8.32
CA ALA A 74 5.40 3.21 7.08
C ALA A 74 6.24 4.46 7.34
N LEU A 75 7.40 4.55 6.70
CA LEU A 75 8.32 5.68 6.79
C LEU A 75 8.31 6.42 5.45
N PRO A 76 7.63 7.58 5.35
CA PRO A 76 7.65 8.38 4.13
C PRO A 76 9.08 8.71 3.73
N TYR A 77 9.43 8.48 2.45
CA TYR A 77 10.77 8.70 1.95
C TYR A 77 10.81 9.78 0.86
N LEU A 78 9.90 9.68 -0.10
CA LEU A 78 9.82 10.62 -1.22
C LEU A 78 8.36 10.96 -1.54
N LYS A 79 8.12 12.23 -1.91
CA LYS A 79 6.91 12.66 -2.60
C LYS A 79 7.27 12.94 -4.06
N ILE A 80 6.58 12.26 -4.97
CA ILE A 80 6.73 12.43 -6.42
C ILE A 80 5.53 13.22 -6.91
N ILE A 81 5.78 14.30 -7.66
CA ILE A 81 4.75 15.07 -8.37
C ILE A 81 5.00 14.86 -9.86
N TYR A 82 3.96 14.46 -10.60
CA TYR A 82 4.06 14.10 -12.01
C TYR A 82 2.80 14.48 -12.78
N LYS A 83 2.84 14.40 -14.11
CA LYS A 83 1.67 14.54 -14.99
C LYS A 83 1.34 13.19 -15.60
#